data_AF-A0AAD8G5Y6-F1
#
_entry.id   AF-A0AAD8G5Y6-F1
#
_cell.length_a   1.000
_cell.length_b   1.000
_cell.length_c   1.000
_cell.angle_alpha   90.00
_cell.angle_beta   90.00
_cell.angle_gamma   90.00
#
_symmetry.space_group_name_H-M   'P 1'
#
loop_
_entity.id
_entity.type
_entity.pdbx_description
1 polymer ?
#
loop_
_entity_poly.entity_id
_entity_poly.type
_entity_poly.pdbx_seq_one_letter_code
_entity_poly.pdbx_strand_id
1 'polypeptide(L)'
;MAKSLRSKWKRKMRAEKRKKNAPKELARLKTALALDGKGDISMEDVKEIATVVPAAKLKEKATDAAMEGEDGGASQMDTDSKRSKKTQLDEHGQYPMWMNPRQRKRLKQKRGNHGKAKNQKKLAW
;
A
#
# COMPACT_ATOMS: atom_id res chain seq x y z
N MET A 1 -1.09 -34.61 -14.75
CA MET A 1 -0.48 -33.60 -13.84
C MET A 1 -0.31 -32.27 -14.56
N ALA A 2 -0.70 -31.16 -13.94
CA ALA A 2 -0.47 -29.84 -14.50
C ALA A 2 1.01 -29.43 -14.39
N LYS A 3 1.49 -28.60 -15.32
CA LYS A 3 2.86 -28.06 -15.27
C LYS A 3 2.97 -27.01 -14.16
N SER A 4 4.03 -27.10 -13.36
CA SER A 4 4.37 -26.08 -12.33
C SER A 4 4.49 -24.67 -12.92
N LEU A 5 4.13 -23.65 -12.13
CA LEU A 5 4.27 -22.23 -12.47
C LEU A 5 5.71 -21.86 -12.88
N ARG A 6 6.68 -22.50 -12.23
CA ARG A 6 8.12 -22.26 -12.41
C ARG A 6 8.74 -23.12 -13.52
N SER A 7 7.95 -23.99 -14.15
CA SER A 7 8.37 -24.79 -15.30
C SER A 7 9.00 -23.91 -16.38
N LYS A 8 10.12 -24.34 -16.95
CA LYS A 8 10.84 -23.63 -18.03
C LYS A 8 9.92 -23.36 -19.22
N TRP A 9 9.09 -24.34 -19.60
CA TRP A 9 8.11 -24.21 -20.69
C TRP A 9 7.11 -23.07 -20.45
N LYS A 10 6.44 -23.05 -19.30
CA LYS A 10 5.43 -22.02 -18.99
C LYS A 10 6.07 -20.63 -18.84
N ARG A 11 7.32 -20.54 -18.38
CA ARG A 11 8.08 -19.29 -18.35
C ARG A 11 8.39 -18.77 -19.75
N LYS A 12 8.88 -19.64 -20.65
CA LYS A 12 9.16 -19.31 -22.06
C LYS A 12 7.91 -18.76 -22.77
N MET A 13 6.80 -19.49 -22.71
CA MET A 13 5.54 -19.05 -23.33
C MET A 13 4.99 -17.73 -22.74
N ARG A 14 5.22 -17.48 -21.44
CA ARG A 14 4.87 -16.18 -20.82
C ARG A 14 5.76 -15.05 -21.31
N ALA A 15 7.04 -15.29 -21.55
CA ALA A 15 7.94 -14.30 -22.12
C ALA A 15 7.54 -13.95 -23.56
N GLU A 16 7.24 -14.96 -24.38
CA GLU A 16 6.71 -14.77 -25.74
C GLU A 16 5.40 -13.98 -25.75
N LYS A 17 4.47 -14.31 -24.84
CA LYS A 17 3.23 -13.53 -24.65
C LYS A 17 3.51 -12.08 -24.28
N ARG A 18 4.48 -11.81 -23.40
CA ARG A 18 4.87 -10.44 -23.03
C ARG A 18 5.46 -9.67 -24.21
N LYS A 19 6.27 -10.30 -25.06
CA LYS A 19 6.79 -9.64 -26.27
C LYS A 19 5.66 -9.16 -27.19
N LYS A 20 4.60 -9.97 -27.35
CA LYS A 20 3.41 -9.61 -28.15
C LYS A 20 2.56 -8.52 -27.51
N ASN A 21 2.36 -8.58 -26.18
CA ASN A 21 1.42 -7.70 -25.49
C ASN A 21 2.03 -6.38 -25.03
N ALA A 22 3.33 -6.35 -24.71
CA ALA A 22 4.02 -5.16 -24.23
C ALA A 22 3.81 -3.92 -25.12
N PRO A 23 4.03 -3.96 -26.45
CA PRO A 23 3.83 -2.77 -27.29
C PRO A 23 2.37 -2.31 -27.32
N LYS A 24 1.40 -3.23 -27.24
CA LYS A 24 -0.04 -2.92 -27.28
C LYS A 24 -0.50 -2.23 -26.00
N GLU A 25 -0.06 -2.75 -24.86
CA GLU A 25 -0.38 -2.16 -23.55
C GLU A 25 0.33 -0.83 -23.36
N LEU A 26 1.59 -0.70 -23.80
CA LEU A 26 2.30 0.58 -23.75
C LEU A 26 1.60 1.67 -24.57
N ALA A 27 1.14 1.36 -25.78
CA ALA A 27 0.38 2.31 -26.58
C ALA A 27 -0.91 2.75 -25.86
N ARG A 28 -1.69 1.79 -25.32
CA ARG A 28 -2.92 2.08 -24.56
C ARG A 28 -2.68 2.94 -23.32
N LEU A 29 -1.60 2.65 -22.59
CA LEU A 29 -1.24 3.40 -21.39
C LEU A 29 -0.78 4.81 -21.74
N LYS A 30 0.00 4.98 -22.82
CA LYS A 30 0.39 6.31 -23.31
C LYS A 30 -0.80 7.14 -23.77
N THR A 31 -1.76 6.53 -24.46
CA THR A 31 -3.01 7.20 -24.84
C THR A 31 -3.85 7.58 -23.63
N ALA A 32 -3.95 6.70 -22.63
CA ALA A 32 -4.73 6.96 -21.41
C ALA A 32 -4.11 8.07 -20.54
N LEU A 33 -2.77 8.16 -20.53
CA LEU A 33 -2.05 9.23 -19.84
C LEU A 33 -1.94 10.52 -20.67
N ALA A 34 -2.50 10.55 -21.89
CA ALA A 34 -2.39 11.66 -22.84
C ALA A 34 -0.93 12.14 -23.10
N LEU A 35 0.08 11.28 -22.84
CA LEU A 35 1.50 11.63 -22.97
C LEU A 35 1.91 11.88 -24.43
N ASP A 36 1.13 11.38 -25.38
CA ASP A 36 1.36 11.58 -26.80
C ASP A 36 0.77 12.92 -27.32
N GLY A 37 0.42 13.87 -26.42
CA GLY A 37 0.00 15.22 -26.76
C GLY A 37 -1.37 15.31 -27.44
N LYS A 38 -2.19 14.26 -27.32
CA LYS A 38 -3.46 14.08 -28.04
C LYS A 38 -4.70 14.07 -27.13
N GLY A 39 -4.55 14.52 -25.89
CA GLY A 39 -5.66 14.71 -24.95
C GLY A 39 -5.90 16.20 -24.68
N ASP A 40 -7.15 16.58 -24.43
CA ASP A 40 -7.64 17.97 -24.32
C ASP A 40 -7.05 18.78 -23.15
N ILE A 41 -6.25 18.18 -22.26
CA ILE A 41 -5.61 18.87 -21.13
C ILE A 41 -4.15 18.41 -21.10
N SER A 42 -3.26 19.21 -21.66
CA SER A 42 -1.84 18.99 -21.49
C SER A 42 -1.45 19.41 -20.06
N MET A 43 -0.52 18.69 -19.43
CA MET A 43 0.10 19.16 -18.17
C MET A 43 0.86 20.49 -18.36
N GLU A 44 1.08 20.92 -19.61
CA GLU A 44 1.69 22.21 -19.95
C GLU A 44 0.70 23.35 -19.72
N ASP A 45 -0.57 23.19 -20.09
CA ASP A 45 -1.63 24.19 -19.85
C ASP A 45 -1.91 24.36 -18.34
N VAL A 46 -1.83 23.26 -17.57
CA VAL A 46 -1.99 23.30 -16.11
C VAL A 46 -0.78 23.94 -15.42
N LYS A 47 0.42 23.89 -16.02
CA LYS A 47 1.64 24.48 -15.47
C LYS A 47 1.59 26.01 -15.47
N GLU A 48 0.86 26.61 -16.41
CA GLU A 48 0.67 28.07 -16.47
C GLU A 48 -0.33 28.57 -15.41
N ILE A 49 -1.32 27.75 -15.06
CA ILE A 49 -2.39 28.12 -14.12
C ILE A 49 -2.03 27.74 -12.67
N ALA A 50 -1.29 26.65 -12.45
CA ALA A 50 -0.93 26.17 -11.13
C ALA A 50 0.43 26.73 -10.66
N THR A 51 0.41 27.64 -9.69
CA THR A 51 1.61 27.98 -8.92
C THR A 51 2.02 26.77 -8.07
N VAL A 52 2.98 25.98 -8.56
CA VAL A 52 3.53 24.87 -7.79
C VAL A 52 4.33 25.42 -6.62
N VAL A 53 3.72 25.39 -5.42
CA VAL A 53 4.39 25.73 -4.17
C VAL A 53 5.26 24.54 -3.75
N PRO A 54 6.59 24.68 -3.65
CA PRO A 54 7.45 23.61 -3.19
C PRO A 54 7.12 23.22 -1.75
N ALA A 55 7.19 21.92 -1.44
CA ALA A 55 6.80 21.35 -0.14
C ALA A 55 7.53 21.98 1.07
N ALA A 56 8.71 22.56 0.87
CA ALA A 56 9.44 23.29 1.90
C ALA A 56 8.65 24.51 2.42
N LYS A 57 7.92 25.22 1.54
CA LYS A 57 7.11 26.40 1.90
C LYS A 57 5.80 26.03 2.62
N LEU A 58 5.33 24.78 2.49
CA LEU A 58 4.14 24.29 3.20
C LEU A 58 4.45 23.92 4.66
N LYS A 59 5.70 23.55 4.96
CA LYS A 59 6.13 23.22 6.33
C LYS A 59 6.24 24.45 7.22
N GLU A 60 6.56 25.62 6.66
CA GLU A 60 6.68 26.86 7.43
C GLU A 60 5.32 27.54 7.69
N LYS A 61 4.29 27.26 6.88
CA LYS A 61 2.94 27.81 7.10
C LYS A 61 2.10 27.02 8.12
N ALA A 62 2.56 25.84 8.55
CA ALA A 62 1.84 25.00 9.50
C ALA A 62 1.95 25.49 10.96
N THR A 63 2.80 26.49 11.25
CA THR A 63 3.05 26.95 12.63
C THR A 63 2.23 28.16 13.06
N ASP A 64 1.68 28.97 12.13
CA ASP A 64 1.10 30.29 12.46
C ASP A 64 -0.35 30.50 12.03
N ALA A 65 -1.07 29.46 11.58
CA ALA A 65 -2.50 29.55 11.34
C ALA A 65 -3.24 28.46 12.12
N ALA A 66 -3.65 28.81 13.33
CA ALA A 66 -4.83 28.21 13.96
C ALA A 66 -6.03 28.52 13.06
N MET A 67 -6.31 27.65 12.08
CA MET A 67 -7.62 27.58 11.47
C MET A 67 -8.34 26.36 12.05
N GLU A 68 -9.36 26.68 12.84
CA GLU A 68 -10.50 25.81 13.11
C GLU A 68 -10.98 25.11 11.84
N GLY A 69 -11.35 23.85 12.01
CA GLY A 69 -12.37 23.21 11.17
C GLY A 69 -11.99 22.95 9.72
N GLU A 70 -11.00 22.10 9.48
CA GLU A 70 -10.88 21.45 8.18
C GLU A 70 -11.17 19.95 8.34
N ASP A 71 -12.35 19.58 7.85
CA ASP A 71 -12.78 18.24 7.45
C ASP A 71 -11.77 17.69 6.41
N GLY A 72 -10.61 17.29 6.91
CA GLY A 72 -9.49 16.78 6.15
C GLY A 72 -9.65 15.29 5.94
N GLY A 73 -10.31 14.92 4.84
CA GLY A 73 -10.52 13.57 4.36
C GLY A 73 -9.24 12.74 4.20
N ALA A 74 -8.72 12.21 5.31
CA ALA A 74 -8.12 10.89 5.28
C ALA A 74 -9.29 9.91 5.09
N SER A 75 -9.27 9.13 4.00
CA SER A 75 -10.23 8.05 3.72
C SER A 75 -10.29 7.07 4.89
N GLN A 76 -11.05 7.42 5.92
CA GLN A 76 -11.29 6.64 7.09
C GLN A 76 -12.49 5.77 6.72
N MET A 77 -12.22 4.58 6.19
CA MET A 77 -13.29 3.62 5.97
C MET A 77 -13.95 3.32 7.31
N ASP A 78 -15.28 3.21 7.36
CA ASP A 78 -16.08 2.93 8.56
C ASP A 78 -15.63 1.69 9.36
N THR A 79 -14.77 0.84 8.78
CA THR A 79 -14.23 -0.35 9.42
C THR A 79 -12.91 -0.14 10.19
N ASP A 80 -12.28 1.03 10.04
CA ASP A 80 -10.99 1.35 10.66
C ASP A 80 -11.14 2.05 12.02
N SER A 81 -12.31 2.63 12.30
CA SER A 81 -12.61 3.33 13.56
C SER A 81 -12.86 2.39 14.74
N LYS A 82 -13.39 1.18 14.51
CA LYS A 82 -13.79 0.24 15.58
C LYS A 82 -12.68 -0.71 16.05
N ARG A 83 -11.52 -0.71 15.37
CA ARG A 83 -10.44 -1.68 15.65
C ARG A 83 -9.23 -1.03 16.30
N SER A 84 -8.65 -1.72 17.26
CA SER A 84 -7.40 -1.26 17.90
C SER A 84 -6.21 -1.31 16.92
N LYS A 85 -5.51 -0.18 16.73
CA LYS A 85 -4.33 -0.10 15.84
C LYS A 85 -3.19 -1.05 16.22
N LYS A 86 -3.05 -1.37 17.52
CA LYS A 86 -1.99 -2.25 18.04
C LYS A 86 -2.27 -3.74 17.85
N THR A 87 -3.52 -4.17 17.90
CA THR A 87 -3.86 -5.60 17.87
C THR A 87 -4.73 -6.02 16.69
N GLN A 88 -5.24 -5.07 15.92
CA GLN A 88 -6.20 -5.25 14.83
C GLN A 88 -7.47 -6.00 15.26
N LEU A 89 -7.75 -6.05 16.57
CA LEU A 89 -8.93 -6.69 17.12
C LEU A 89 -10.08 -5.70 17.19
N ASP A 90 -11.28 -6.24 16.95
CA ASP A 90 -12.57 -5.60 17.19
C ASP A 90 -12.93 -5.61 18.70
N GLU A 91 -14.04 -4.96 19.07
CA GLU A 91 -14.58 -4.92 20.44
C GLU A 91 -14.82 -6.33 21.01
N HIS A 92 -15.25 -7.26 20.16
CA HIS A 92 -15.45 -8.68 20.52
C HIS A 92 -14.18 -9.54 20.44
N GLY A 93 -13.01 -8.94 20.22
CA GLY A 93 -11.74 -9.68 20.15
C GLY A 93 -11.55 -10.49 18.86
N GLN A 94 -12.31 -10.19 17.81
CA GLN A 94 -12.22 -10.86 16.51
C GLN A 94 -11.28 -10.13 15.54
N TYR A 95 -10.54 -10.90 14.74
CA TYR A 95 -9.74 -10.37 13.64
C TYR A 95 -10.59 -10.14 12.39
N PRO A 96 -10.19 -9.25 11.46
CA PRO A 96 -10.89 -9.05 10.21
C PRO A 96 -11.04 -10.34 9.41
N MET A 97 -12.18 -10.51 8.73
CA MET A 97 -12.50 -11.72 7.95
C MET A 97 -11.53 -11.96 6.79
N TRP A 98 -10.98 -10.89 6.20
CA TRP A 98 -9.97 -10.97 5.15
C TRP A 98 -8.59 -11.39 5.68
N MET A 99 -8.37 -11.35 7.00
CA MET A 99 -7.08 -11.69 7.58
C MET A 99 -6.85 -13.21 7.55
N ASN A 100 -5.81 -13.62 6.83
CA ASN A 100 -5.45 -15.03 6.70
C ASN A 100 -5.20 -15.68 8.08
N PRO A 101 -5.72 -16.90 8.35
CA PRO A 101 -5.46 -17.64 9.60
C PRO A 101 -3.98 -17.70 10.03
N ARG A 102 -3.04 -17.78 9.07
CA ARG A 102 -1.60 -17.79 9.36
C ARG A 102 -1.10 -16.45 9.90
N GLN A 103 -1.64 -15.34 9.39
CA GLN A 103 -1.30 -14.00 9.88
C GLN A 103 -1.84 -13.78 11.30
N ARG A 104 -3.07 -14.23 11.58
CA ARG A 104 -3.65 -14.24 12.94
C ARG A 104 -2.75 -14.99 13.93
N LYS A 105 -2.25 -16.18 13.55
CA LYS A 105 -1.33 -16.97 14.38
C LYS A 105 -0.01 -16.25 14.64
N ARG A 106 0.59 -15.63 13.62
CA ARG A 106 1.83 -14.84 13.76
C ARG A 106 1.66 -13.65 14.71
N LEU A 107 0.55 -12.93 14.61
CA LEU A 107 0.29 -11.77 15.47
C LEU A 107 0.09 -12.19 16.94
N LYS A 108 -0.63 -13.30 17.18
CA LYS A 108 -0.75 -13.91 18.52
C LYS A 108 0.60 -14.33 19.09
N GLN A 109 1.47 -14.94 18.28
CA GLN A 109 2.82 -15.32 18.71
C GLN A 109 3.69 -14.12 19.09
N LYS A 110 3.65 -13.04 18.29
CA LYS A 110 4.36 -11.80 18.62
C LYS A 110 3.91 -11.22 19.96
N ARG A 111 2.60 -11.23 20.25
CA ARG A 111 2.05 -10.79 21.55
C ARG A 111 2.52 -11.67 22.72
N GLY A 112 2.56 -12.99 22.55
CA GLY A 112 2.99 -13.92 23.60
C GLY A 112 4.48 -13.88 23.94
N ASN A 113 5.32 -13.32 23.05
CA ASN A 113 6.77 -13.30 23.22
C ASN A 113 7.30 -12.07 23.97
N HIS A 114 6.47 -11.08 24.28
CA HIS A 114 6.89 -9.87 25.01
C HIS A 114 6.93 -10.05 26.54
N GLY A 115 6.62 -11.24 27.08
CA GLY A 115 6.55 -11.47 28.53
C GLY A 115 7.18 -12.76 29.04
N LYS A 116 7.83 -13.56 28.18
CA LYS A 116 8.59 -14.73 28.63
C LYS A 116 10.02 -14.58 28.17
N ALA A 117 10.80 -13.85 28.96
CA ALA A 117 12.22 -14.14 29.07
C ALA A 117 12.32 -15.65 29.31
N LYS A 118 12.78 -16.40 28.31
CA LYS A 118 13.17 -17.79 28.54
C LYS A 118 14.27 -17.67 29.58
N ASN A 119 13.97 -18.03 30.82
CA ASN A 119 14.98 -18.26 31.84
C ASN A 119 15.97 -19.23 31.21
N GLN A 120 17.10 -18.70 30.73
CA GLN A 120 18.26 -19.47 30.37
C GLN A 120 18.59 -20.20 31.66
N LYS A 121 18.24 -21.48 31.75
CA LYS A 121 18.73 -22.34 32.82
C LYS A 121 20.24 -22.22 32.71
N LYS A 122 20.85 -21.53 33.68
CA LYS A 122 22.30 -21.48 33.81
C LYS A 122 22.75 -22.94 33.84
N LEU A 123 23.58 -23.35 32.89
CA LEU A 123 24.36 -24.57 33.07
C LEU A 123 25.15 -24.35 34.36
N ALA A 124 24.76 -25.10 35.40
CA ALA A 124 25.60 -25.29 36.56
C ALA A 124 26.61 -26.34 36.13
N TRP A 125 27.88 -25.90 36.12
CA TRP A 125 29.15 -26.63 36.01
C TRP A 125 29.13 -28.07 35.47
#